data_AF-A0AAD9URA3-F1
#
_entry.id   AF-A0AAD9URA3-F1
#
_cell.length_a   1.000
_cell.length_b   1.000
_cell.length_c   1.000
_cell.angle_alpha   90.00
_cell.angle_beta   90.00
_cell.angle_gamma   90.00
#
_symmetry.space_group_name_H-M   'P 1'
#
loop_
_entity.id
_entity.type
_entity.pdbx_description
1 polymer ?
#
loop_
_entity_poly.entity_id
_entity_poly.type
_entity_poly.pdbx_seq_one_letter_code
_entity_poly.pdbx_strand_id
1 'polypeptide(L)' 'MKEATVINLPKFFSPNAEVQLSASYLHVFADASPKAYGTISYITDGTQSSLVMAKSRLAPF' A
#
# COMPACT_ATOMS: atom_id res chain seq x y z
N MET A 1 -19.09 -7.08 -7.25
CA MET A 1 -17.82 -6.38 -7.54
C MET A 1 -17.73 -5.23 -6.55
N LYS A 2 -16.85 -5.27 -5.54
CA LYS A 2 -16.71 -4.17 -4.57
C LYS A 2 -15.74 -3.15 -5.17
N GLU A 3 -16.19 -1.91 -5.34
CA GLU A 3 -15.36 -0.80 -5.79
C GLU A 3 -14.20 -0.56 -4.81
N ALA A 4 -13.01 -0.32 -5.34
CA ALA A 4 -11.84 0.01 -4.55
C ALA A 4 -11.96 1.47 -4.06
N THR A 5 -11.97 1.67 -2.75
CA THR A 5 -12.00 3.01 -2.16
C THR A 5 -10.69 3.73 -2.46
N VAL A 6 -10.75 4.87 -3.15
CA VAL A 6 -9.59 5.72 -3.41
C VAL A 6 -9.21 6.45 -2.13
N ILE A 7 -8.06 6.08 -1.54
CA ILE A 7 -7.51 6.76 -0.37
C ILE A 7 -6.48 7.78 -0.84
N ASN A 8 -6.82 9.07 -0.69
CA ASN A 8 -5.88 10.18 -0.94
C ASN A 8 -4.95 10.32 0.28
N LEU A 9 -3.76 9.73 0.21
CA LEU A 9 -2.73 9.94 1.21
C LEU A 9 -1.98 11.24 0.91
N PRO A 10 -1.96 12.22 1.84
CA PRO A 10 -1.13 13.40 1.67
C PRO A 10 0.34 12.97 1.63
N LYS A 11 1.05 13.32 0.55
CA LYS A 11 2.48 13.07 0.38
C LYS A 11 3.25 13.76 1.52
N PHE A 12 3.59 13.02 2.56
CA PHE A 12 4.43 13.53 3.64
C PHE A 12 5.90 13.35 3.27
N PHE A 13 6.48 14.45 2.80
CA PHE A 13 7.88 14.86 2.75
C PHE A 13 8.98 13.82 2.45
N SER A 14 9.50 13.89 1.22
CA SER A 14 10.89 13.56 0.92
C SER A 14 11.61 14.86 0.53
N PRO A 15 12.67 15.29 1.25
CA PRO A 15 13.40 16.48 0.87
C PRO A 15 14.31 16.13 -0.32
N ASN A 16 14.13 16.87 -1.41
CA ASN A 16 15.02 16.92 -2.57
C ASN A 16 15.11 15.63 -3.40
N ALA A 17 14.11 15.41 -4.24
CA ALA A 17 14.38 14.82 -5.54
C ALA A 17 13.46 15.50 -6.55
N GLU A 18 14.06 16.11 -7.58
CA GLU A 18 13.38 16.37 -8.85
C GLU A 18 12.96 15.02 -9.45
N VAL A 19 11.92 14.42 -8.88
CA VAL A 19 11.35 13.18 -9.38
C VAL A 19 10.43 13.59 -10.50
N GLN A 20 10.89 13.37 -11.73
CA GLN A 20 10.03 13.23 -12.90
C GLN A 20 8.80 12.44 -12.45
N LEU A 21 7.64 13.11 -12.41
CA LEU A 21 6.39 12.57 -11.88
C LEU A 21 5.89 11.43 -12.79
N SER A 22 6.57 10.27 -12.78
CA SER A 22 5.92 9.04 -13.18
C SER A 22 4.79 8.83 -12.17
N ALA A 23 3.59 8.57 -12.66
CA ALA A 23 2.44 8.36 -11.79
C ALA A 23 2.76 7.16 -10.88
N SER A 24 3.06 7.43 -9.62
CA SER A 24 3.31 6.40 -8.62
C SER A 24 1.97 5.97 -8.01
N TYR A 25 1.70 4.68 -8.05
CA TYR A 25 0.47 4.07 -7.53
C TYR A 25 0.76 3.38 -6.20
N LEU A 26 -0.11 3.61 -5.22
CA LEU A 26 -0.12 2.80 -4.00
C LEU A 26 -1.04 1.59 -4.23
N HIS A 27 -0.47 0.39 -4.12
CA HIS A 27 -1.21 -0.85 -4.15
C HIS A 27 -1.33 -1.39 -2.72
N VAL A 28 -2.54 -1.79 -2.33
CA VAL A 28 -2.83 -2.38 -1.02
C VAL A 28 -3.54 -3.70 -1.22
N PHE A 29 -2.98 -4.77 -0.65
CA PHE A 29 -3.60 -6.09 -0.62
C PHE A 29 -3.88 -6.45 0.82
N ALA A 30 -5.10 -6.92 1.08
CA ALA A 30 -5.51 -7.40 2.38
C ALA A 30 -6.18 -8.76 2.22
N ASP A 31 -5.88 -9.66 3.14
CA ASP A 31 -6.55 -10.94 3.26
C ASP A 31 -6.90 -11.19 4.74
N ALA A 32 -8.04 -11.82 4.97
CA ALA A 32 -8.56 -12.09 6.30
C ALA A 32 -9.29 -13.42 6.33
N SER A 33 -9.02 -14.17 7.39
CA SER A 33 -9.69 -15.42 7.73
C SER A 33 -10.07 -15.41 9.21
N PRO A 34 -10.91 -16.35 9.67
CA PRO A 34 -11.18 -16.53 11.10
C PRO A 34 -9.93 -16.82 11.95
N LYS A 35 -8.81 -17.23 11.34
CA LYS A 35 -7.57 -17.53 12.05
C LYS A 35 -6.61 -16.35 12.12
N ALA A 36 -6.55 -15.54 11.06
CA ALA A 36 -5.58 -14.47 10.93
C ALA A 36 -5.98 -13.47 9.85
N TYR A 37 -5.44 -12.26 9.96
CA TYR A 37 -5.55 -11.24 8.92
C TYR A 37 -4.19 -10.60 8.66
N GLY A 38 -3.99 -10.17 7.43
CA GLY A 38 -2.77 -9.53 6.99
C GLY A 38 -3.02 -8.51 5.89
N THR A 39 -2.10 -7.56 5.78
CA THR A 39 -2.07 -6.59 4.70
C THR A 39 -0.65 -6.28 4.30
N ILE A 40 -0.46 -5.99 3.02
CA ILE A 40 0.75 -5.43 2.45
C ILE A 40 0.39 -4.19 1.64
N SER A 41 1.28 -3.20 1.66
CA SER A 41 1.19 -2.03 0.81
C SER A 41 2.54 -1.71 0.20
N TYR A 42 2.56 -1.40 -1.09
CA TYR A 42 3.75 -0.99 -1.81
C TYR A 42 3.42 0.13 -2.80
N ILE A 43 4.42 0.97 -3.09
CA ILE A 43 4.33 1.99 -4.13
C ILE A 43 5.03 1.46 -5.38
N THR A 44 4.42 1.62 -6.54
CA THR A 44 5.01 1.25 -7.83
C THR A 44 4.79 2.31 -8.90
N ASP A 45 5.71 2.43 -9.83
CA ASP A 45 5.59 3.23 -11.06
C ASP A 45 5.31 2.36 -12.30
N GLY A 46 4.97 1.08 -12.10
CA GLY A 46 4.78 0.08 -13.15
C GLY A 46 6.06 -0.65 -13.57
N THR A 47 7.24 -0.18 -13.19
CA THR A 47 8.54 -0.83 -13.50
C THR A 47 9.23 -1.31 -12.23
N GLN A 48 9.22 -0.49 -11.18
CA GLN A 48 9.83 -0.79 -9.89
C GLN A 48 8.77 -0.71 -8.78
N SER A 49 9.01 -1.44 -7.70
CA SER A 49 8.12 -1.45 -6.53
C SER A 49 8.94 -1.31 -5.24
N SER A 50 8.44 -0.50 -4.32
CA SER A 50 9.03 -0.32 -2.99
C SER A 50 8.01 -0.67 -1.92
N LEU A 51 8.38 -1.57 -1.01
CA LEU A 51 7.54 -1.97 0.12
C LEU A 51 7.38 -0.80 1.08
N VAL A 52 6.15 -0.43 1.39
CA VAL A 52 5.82 0.61 2.37
C VAL A 52 5.54 -0.02 3.73
N MET A 53 4.67 -1.03 3.77
CA MET A 53 4.24 -1.68 4.99
C MET A 53 3.82 -3.11 4.73
N ALA A 54 4.14 -3.99 5.68
CA ALA A 54 3.54 -5.30 5.79
C ALA A 54 3.15 -5.52 7.24
N LYS A 55 1.92 -5.98 7.47
CA LYS A 55 1.44 -6.28 8.81
C LYS A 55 0.57 -7.53 8.79
N SER A 56 0.82 -8.43 9.72
CA SER A 56 0.00 -9.61 9.98
C SER A 56 -0.37 -9.69 11.45
N ARG A 57 -1.52 -10.28 11.76
CA ARG A 57 -1.96 -10.55 13.14
C ARG A 57 -2.87 -11.78 13.19
N LEU A 58 -2.75 -12.56 14.27
CA LEU A 58 -3.68 -13.64 14.58
C LEU A 58 -5.05 -13.04 14.94
N ALA A 59 -6.13 -13.68 14.49
CA ALA A 59 -7.46 -13.29 14.89
C ALA A 59 -7.63 -13.49 16.41
N PRO A 60 -8.35 -12.58 17.11
CA PRO A 60 -8.74 -12.82 18.49
C PRO A 60 -9.54 -14.12 18.60
N PHE A 61 -9.32 -14.87 19.68
CA PHE A 61 -10.09 -16.06 20.02
C PHE A 61 -11.50 -15.69 20.50
#